data_AF-A0A7C1I921-F1
#
_entry.id   AF-A0A7C1I921-F1
#
_cell.length_a   1.000
_cell.length_b   1.000
_cell.length_c   1.000
_cell.angle_alpha   90.00
_cell.angle_beta   90.00
_cell.angle_gamma   90.00
#
_symmetry.space_group_name_H-M   'P 1'
#
loop_
_entity.id
_entity.type
_entity.pdbx_description
1 polymer ?
#
loop_
_entity_poly.entity_id
_entity_poly.type
_entity_poly.pdbx_seq_one_letter_code
_entity_poly.pdbx_strand_id
1 'polypeptide(L)' 'MSETLSMSGEVIAGASLIVIGLVIGAWILGFVVPFAEQMLVTAAVLVVAGIVLMIYSIAAEGRNQA' A
#
# COMPACT_ATOMS: atom_id res chain seq x y z
N MET A 1 -6.30 19.51 3.31
CA MET A 1 -5.62 18.52 4.19
C MET A 1 -6.09 17.09 3.90
N SER A 2 -7.36 16.86 3.53
CA SER A 2 -7.85 15.55 3.07
C SER A 2 -7.22 15.09 1.74
N GLU A 3 -7.08 15.97 0.75
CA GLU A 3 -6.44 15.62 -0.54
C GLU A 3 -5.03 15.06 -0.39
N THR A 4 -4.21 15.64 0.49
CA THR A 4 -2.84 15.15 0.74
C THR A 4 -2.84 13.76 1.38
N LEU A 5 -3.81 13.49 2.27
CA LEU A 5 -3.96 12.17 2.92
C LEU A 5 -4.41 11.12 1.90
N SER A 6 -5.40 11.43 1.07
CA SER A 6 -5.87 10.56 -0.01
C SER A 6 -4.74 10.20 -0.99
N MET A 7 -4.01 11.21 -1.47
CA MET A 7 -2.88 11.03 -2.40
C MET A 7 -1.75 10.21 -1.75
N SER A 8 -1.47 10.43 -0.45
CA SER A 8 -0.45 9.65 0.26
C SER A 8 -0.83 8.17 0.42
N GLY A 9 -2.11 7.87 0.68
CA GLY A 9 -2.60 6.50 0.83
C GLY A 9 -2.52 5.71 -0.48
N GLU A 10 -2.87 6.35 -1.60
CA GLU A 10 -2.80 5.75 -2.93
C GLU A 10 -1.35 5.43 -3.33
N VAL A 11 -0.41 6.35 -3.09
CA VAL A 11 1.01 6.13 -3.39
C VAL A 11 1.60 5.01 -2.52
N ILE A 12 1.27 4.97 -1.22
CA ILE A 12 1.77 3.92 -0.31
C ILE A 12 1.25 2.54 -0.74
N ALA A 13 -0.05 2.43 -1.01
CA ALA A 13 -0.66 1.17 -1.44
C ALA A 13 -0.10 0.72 -2.80
N GLY A 14 -0.03 1.63 -3.77
CA GLY A 14 0.53 1.36 -5.10
C GLY A 14 1.99 0.92 -5.06
N ALA A 15 2.86 1.66 -4.36
CA ALA A 15 4.27 1.31 -4.23
C ALA A 15 4.46 -0.05 -3.55
N SER A 16 3.66 -0.35 -2.53
CA SER A 16 3.73 -1.64 -1.82
C SER A 16 3.30 -2.81 -2.70
N LEU A 17 2.28 -2.63 -3.54
CA LEU A 17 1.86 -3.64 -4.53
C LEU A 17 2.95 -3.91 -5.58
N ILE A 18 3.68 -2.88 -6.02
CA ILE A 18 4.81 -3.04 -6.94
C ILE A 18 5.91 -3.89 -6.30
N VAL A 19 6.26 -3.62 -5.04
CA VAL A 19 7.26 -4.42 -4.31
C VAL A 19 6.82 -5.88 -4.20
N ILE A 20 5.55 -6.14 -3.87
CA ILE A 20 5.00 -7.50 -3.84
C ILE A 20 5.13 -8.20 -5.20
N GLY A 21 4.72 -7.51 -6.28
CA GLY A 21 4.81 -8.04 -7.63
C GLY A 21 6.25 -8.35 -8.05
N LEU A 22 7.21 -7.49 -7.71
CA LEU A 22 8.63 -7.70 -7.99
C LEU A 22 9.20 -8.89 -7.22
N VAL A 23 8.87 -9.03 -5.93
CA VAL A 23 9.35 -10.15 -5.10
C VAL A 23 8.78 -11.48 -5.61
N ILE A 24 7.49 -11.55 -5.91
CA ILE A 24 6.86 -12.75 -6.48
C ILE A 24 7.42 -13.04 -7.88
N GLY A 25 7.59 -12.02 -8.72
CA GLY A 25 8.15 -12.16 -10.06
C GLY A 25 9.59 -12.69 -10.04
N ALA A 26 10.42 -12.18 -9.14
CA ALA A 26 11.78 -12.68 -8.92
C ALA A 26 11.77 -14.16 -8.52
N TRP A 27 10.82 -14.57 -7.67
CA TRP A 27 10.70 -15.95 -7.21
C TRP A 27 10.30 -16.90 -8.34
N ILE A 28 9.35 -16.49 -9.21
CA ILE A 28 8.94 -17.25 -10.39
C ILE A 28 10.12 -17.46 -11.37
N LEU A 29 11.00 -16.46 -11.49
CA LEU A 29 12.21 -16.52 -12.31
C LEU A 29 13.34 -17.33 -11.66
N GLY A 30 13.14 -17.87 -10.45
CA GLY A 30 14.13 -18.68 -9.73
C GLY A 30 15.19 -17.86 -8.97
N PHE A 31 15.02 -16.54 -8.84
CA PHE A 31 15.90 -15.73 -8.00
C PHE A 31 15.57 -15.93 -6.52
N VAL A 32 16.59 -16.15 -5.71
CA VAL A 32 16.47 -16.21 -4.25
C VAL A 32 16.59 -14.79 -3.69
N VAL A 33 15.47 -14.24 -3.24
CA VAL A 33 15.45 -12.94 -2.56
C VAL A 33 15.60 -13.20 -1.06
N PRO A 34 16.69 -12.73 -0.42
CA PRO A 34 16.83 -12.86 1.02
C PRO A 34 15.74 -12.06 1.72
N PHE A 35 15.14 -12.62 2.77
CA PHE A 35 14.07 -12.01 3.55
C PHE A 35 12.76 -11.71 2.77
N ALA A 36 12.51 -12.44 1.67
CA ALA A 36 11.31 -12.27 0.85
C ALA A 36 10.01 -12.33 1.67
N GLU A 37 9.92 -13.25 2.61
CA GLU A 37 8.73 -13.40 3.48
C GLU A 37 8.50 -12.15 4.34
N GLN A 38 9.54 -11.61 4.99
CA GLN A 38 9.39 -10.39 5.79
C GLN A 38 9.06 -9.17 4.91
N MET A 39 9.63 -9.10 3.70
CA MET A 39 9.32 -8.03 2.73
C MET A 39 7.85 -8.07 2.30
N LEU A 40 7.32 -9.26 1.97
CA LEU A 40 5.92 -9.44 1.58
C LEU A 40 4.97 -9.08 2.71
N VAL A 41 5.27 -9.51 3.95
CA VAL A 41 4.45 -9.17 5.12
C VAL A 41 4.45 -7.67 5.38
N THR A 42 5.62 -7.02 5.33
CA THR A 42 5.74 -5.57 5.54
C THR A 42 4.98 -4.80 4.47
N ALA A 43 5.13 -5.19 3.19
CA ALA A 43 4.41 -4.57 2.09
C ALA A 43 2.89 -4.77 2.23
N ALA A 44 2.42 -5.94 2.65
CA ALA A 44 1.00 -6.19 2.89
C ALA A 44 0.44 -5.27 3.99
N VAL A 45 1.17 -5.08 5.10
CA VAL A 45 0.78 -4.13 6.16
C VAL A 45 0.70 -2.70 5.63
N LEU A 46 1.64 -2.29 4.79
CA LEU A 46 1.64 -0.96 4.17
C LEU A 46 0.47 -0.76 3.20
N VAL A 47 0.09 -1.79 2.44
CA VAL A 47 -1.13 -1.75 1.60
C VAL A 47 -2.37 -1.51 2.47
N VAL A 48 -2.53 -2.27 3.55
CA VAL A 48 -3.67 -2.09 4.46
C VAL A 48 -3.66 -0.69 5.08
N ALA A 49 -2.51 -0.21 5.55
CA ALA A 49 -2.37 1.14 6.09
C ALA A 49 -2.74 2.22 5.05
N GLY A 50 -2.28 2.10 3.82
CA GLY A 50 -2.63 3.01 2.71
C GLY A 50 -4.13 3.03 2.43
N ILE A 51 -4.77 1.85 2.36
CA ILE A 51 -6.22 1.73 2.15
C ILE A 51 -7.00 2.38 3.31
N VAL A 52 -6.57 2.15 4.57
CA VAL A 52 -7.22 2.75 5.74
C VAL A 52 -7.15 4.28 5.68
N LEU A 53 -6.02 4.86 5.28
CA LEU A 53 -5.88 6.31 5.11
C LEU A 53 -6.81 6.86 4.02
N MET A 54 -6.95 6.14 2.89
CA MET A 54 -7.88 6.52 1.82
C MET A 54 -9.33 6.51 2.30
N ILE A 55 -9.77 5.44 2.97
CA ILE A 55 -11.14 5.33 3.50
C ILE A 55 -11.42 6.43 4.51
N TYR A 56 -10.47 6.72 5.40
CA TYR A 56 -10.61 7.78 6.40
C TYR A 56 -10.74 9.16 5.75
N SER A 57 -9.97 9.42 4.67
CA SER A 57 -10.07 10.67 3.91
C SER A 57 -11.46 10.86 3.30
N ILE A 58 -11.99 9.83 2.65
CA ILE A 58 -13.33 9.87 2.03
C ILE A 58 -14.42 10.11 3.10
N ALA A 59 -14.32 9.43 4.24
CA ALA A 59 -15.25 9.62 5.36
C ALA A 59 -15.17 11.04 5.95
N ALA A 60 -13.98 11.64 6.01
CA ALA A 60 -13.80 13.00 6.48
C ALA A 60 -14.39 14.04 5.52
N GLU A 61 -14.28 13.82 4.20
CA GLU A 61 -14.87 14.69 3.19
C GLU A 61 -16.40 14.65 3.21
N GLY A 62 -17.01 13.47 3.39
CA GLY A 62 -18.46 13.33 3.49
C GLY A 62 -19.09 14.08 4.67
N ARG A 63 -18.38 14.22 5.80
CA ARG A 63 -18.87 15.00 6.96
C ARG A 63 -18.79 16.51 6.78
N ASN A 64 -17.90 17.02 5.94
CA ASN A 64 -17.76 18.46 5.72
C ASN A 64 -18.80 19.00 4.71
N GLN A 65 -19.57 18.12 4.07
CA GLN A 65 -20.61 18.47 3.10
C GLN A 65 -22.03 18.35 3.67
N ALA A 66 -22.20 17.91 4.92
CA ALA A 66 -23.47 17.75 5.63
C ALA A 66 -23.60 18.79 6.75
#